data_AF-A0A3N9UYY3-F1
#
_entry.id   AF-A0A3N9UYY3-F1
#
_cell.length_a   1.000
_cell.length_b   1.000
_cell.length_c   1.000
_cell.angle_alpha   90.00
_cell.angle_beta   90.00
_cell.angle_gamma   90.00
#
_symmetry.space_group_name_H-M   'P 1'
#
loop_
_entity.id
_entity.type
_entity.pdbx_description
1 polymer ?
#
loop_
_entity_poly.entity_id
_entity_poly.type
_entity_poly.pdbx_seq_one_letter_code
_entity_poly.pdbx_strand_id
1 'polypeptide(L)'
;MGEQKDTTQEFEEALKWLSQEKYVLRLFVAGMNPKSLQSIENIKRICETYLAGRYQLEVIDVYQQPILAKDGQIVAAPTLVKELPPPLRKLVGSMSDTERVLVGMDLHIVMAGTVDHPAETKTQKQKDDGAVL
;
A
#
# COMPACT_ATOMS: atom_id res chain seq x y z
N MET A 1 -34.39 -5.52 -28.13
CA MET A 1 -34.14 -5.82 -26.70
C MET A 1 -32.68 -5.50 -26.44
N GLY A 2 -32.37 -4.49 -25.65
CA GLY A 2 -30.99 -4.07 -25.41
C GLY A 2 -30.27 -5.05 -24.48
N GLU A 3 -29.15 -5.59 -24.94
CA GLU A 3 -28.18 -6.31 -24.11
C GLU A 3 -27.55 -5.31 -23.14
N GLN A 4 -28.04 -5.31 -21.89
CA GLN A 4 -27.32 -4.71 -20.79
C GLN A 4 -26.16 -5.65 -20.44
N LYS A 5 -24.95 -5.28 -20.85
CA LYS A 5 -23.72 -5.95 -20.43
C LYS A 5 -23.34 -5.45 -19.03
N ASP A 6 -23.59 -6.33 -18.06
CA ASP A 6 -22.80 -6.59 -16.86
C ASP A 6 -21.82 -5.49 -16.39
N THR A 7 -22.36 -4.47 -15.73
CA THR A 7 -21.61 -3.36 -15.09
C THR A 7 -20.64 -3.83 -13.99
N THR A 8 -20.75 -5.09 -13.56
CA THR A 8 -19.97 -5.66 -12.45
C THR A 8 -18.54 -6.03 -12.89
N GLN A 9 -18.35 -6.49 -14.12
CA GLN A 9 -17.04 -6.93 -14.61
C GLN A 9 -16.08 -5.77 -14.88
N GLU A 10 -16.58 -4.67 -15.46
CA GLU A 10 -15.78 -3.46 -15.71
C GLU A 10 -15.35 -2.78 -14.40
N PHE A 11 -16.18 -2.90 -13.35
CA PHE A 11 -15.86 -2.36 -12.02
C PHE A 11 -14.78 -3.18 -11.31
N GLU A 12 -14.82 -4.51 -11.42
CA GLU A 12 -13.80 -5.42 -10.89
C GLU A 12 -12.45 -5.27 -11.61
N GLU A 13 -12.44 -5.05 -12.93
CA GLU A 13 -11.21 -4.79 -13.69
C GLU A 13 -10.57 -3.44 -13.34
N ALA A 14 -11.37 -2.38 -13.13
CA ALA A 14 -10.88 -1.10 -12.65
C ALA A 14 -10.26 -1.20 -11.23
N LEU A 15 -10.82 -2.05 -10.37
CA LEU A 15 -10.26 -2.35 -9.04
C LEU A 15 -8.96 -3.19 -9.12
N LYS A 16 -8.83 -4.02 -10.15
CA LYS A 16 -7.60 -4.79 -10.45
C LYS A 16 -6.44 -3.89 -10.87
N TRP A 17 -6.68 -2.83 -11.64
CA TRP A 17 -5.64 -1.83 -11.98
C TRP A 17 -5.22 -0.94 -10.79
N LEU A 18 -6.04 -0.87 -9.74
CA LEU A 18 -5.69 -0.24 -8.47
C LEU A 18 -4.92 -1.19 -7.52
N SER A 19 -4.80 -2.48 -7.86
CA SER A 19 -4.14 -3.53 -7.06
C SER A 19 -2.60 -3.52 -7.18
N GLN A 20 -2.01 -2.35 -7.33
CA GLN A 20 -0.61 -2.15 -6.95
C GLN A 20 -0.60 -2.18 -5.42
N GLU A 21 0.02 -3.20 -4.79
CA GLU A 21 0.07 -3.36 -3.33
C GLU A 21 0.37 -2.04 -2.61
N LYS A 22 -0.67 -1.41 -2.05
CA LYS A 22 -0.54 -0.12 -1.36
C LYS A 22 -0.07 -0.37 0.06
N TYR A 23 1.09 0.19 0.39
CA TYR A 23 1.62 0.18 1.74
C TYR A 23 0.87 1.21 2.59
N VAL A 24 0.18 0.77 3.63
CA VAL A 24 -0.49 1.68 4.58
C VAL A 24 0.36 1.73 5.84
N LEU A 25 1.00 2.88 6.04
CA LEU A 25 1.94 3.15 7.13
C LEU A 25 1.36 4.24 8.04
N ARG A 26 1.26 3.95 9.34
CA ARG A 26 0.79 4.88 10.36
C ARG A 26 1.93 5.25 11.30
N LEU A 27 2.30 6.52 11.35
CA LEU A 27 3.32 7.06 12.24
C LEU A 27 2.65 7.73 13.45
N PHE A 28 2.81 7.13 14.62
CA PHE A 28 2.34 7.66 15.88
C PHE A 28 3.40 8.58 16.50
N VAL A 29 3.02 9.82 16.77
CA VAL A 29 3.89 10.85 17.36
C VAL A 29 3.30 11.37 18.67
N ALA A 30 4.17 11.77 19.61
CA ALA A 30 3.77 12.38 20.86
C ALA A 30 4.06 13.89 20.81
N GLY A 31 3.18 14.64 20.14
CA GLY A 31 3.31 16.08 19.98
C GLY A 31 4.28 16.49 18.87
N MET A 32 4.34 17.80 18.62
CA MET A 32 5.23 18.45 17.65
C MET A 32 6.63 18.72 18.22
N ASN A 33 7.26 17.69 18.78
CA ASN A 33 8.65 17.79 19.23
C ASN A 33 9.62 17.56 18.03
N PRO A 34 10.89 17.98 18.12
CA PRO A 34 11.85 17.82 17.02
C PRO A 34 12.05 16.35 16.61
N LYS A 35 11.92 15.41 17.52
CA LYS A 35 12.04 13.96 17.24
C LYS A 35 10.88 13.46 16.36
N SER A 36 9.66 13.95 16.60
CA SER A 36 8.48 13.67 15.78
C SER A 36 8.65 14.23 14.36
N LEU A 37 9.05 15.50 14.25
CA LEU A 37 9.28 16.16 12.96
C LEU A 37 10.35 15.43 12.14
N GLN A 38 11.48 15.08 12.76
CA GLN A 38 12.53 14.29 12.11
C GLN A 38 12.02 12.91 11.67
N SER A 39 11.21 12.24 12.49
CA SER A 39 10.67 10.92 12.13
C SER A 39 9.74 10.99 10.91
N ILE A 40 8.90 12.03 10.84
CA ILE A 40 8.00 12.28 9.71
C ILE A 40 8.83 12.52 8.44
N GLU A 41 9.83 13.41 8.49
CA GLU A 41 10.66 13.72 7.32
C GLU A 41 11.43 12.49 6.85
N ASN A 42 12.03 11.73 7.78
CA ASN A 42 12.79 10.53 7.45
C ASN A 42 11.91 9.47 6.79
N ILE A 43 10.73 9.17 7.36
CA ILE A 43 9.80 8.20 6.77
C ILE A 43 9.28 8.66 5.43
N LYS A 44 8.93 9.94 5.30
CA LYS A 44 8.50 10.47 4.01
C LYS A 44 9.58 10.29 2.96
N ARG A 45 10.85 10.60 3.26
CA ARG A 45 11.98 10.40 2.35
C ARG A 45 12.15 8.93 1.95
N ILE A 46 12.05 8.02 2.91
CA ILE A 46 12.17 6.57 2.67
C ILE A 46 11.01 6.11 1.77
N CYS A 47 9.78 6.49 2.09
CA CYS A 47 8.62 6.08 1.29
C CYS A 47 8.68 6.63 -0.14
N GLU A 48 9.08 7.90 -0.33
CA GLU A 48 9.29 8.48 -1.65
C GLU A 48 10.42 7.80 -2.44
N THR A 49 11.45 7.29 -1.76
CA THR A 49 12.60 6.65 -2.43
C THR A 49 12.32 5.21 -2.83
N TYR A 50 11.64 4.44 -1.97
CA TYR A 50 11.49 2.99 -2.13
C TYR A 50 10.07 2.55 -2.50
N LEU A 51 9.06 3.37 -2.23
CA LEU A 51 7.63 3.03 -2.34
C LEU A 51 6.83 4.04 -3.18
N ALA A 52 7.51 4.87 -3.98
CA ALA A 52 6.91 5.96 -4.74
C ALA A 52 5.64 5.53 -5.49
N GLY A 53 4.53 6.25 -5.26
CA GLY A 53 3.25 5.99 -5.91
C GLY A 53 2.46 4.76 -5.39
N ARG A 54 2.98 4.04 -4.39
CA ARG A 54 2.34 2.85 -3.80
C ARG A 54 2.28 2.87 -2.27
N TYR A 55 2.42 4.03 -1.62
CA TYR A 55 2.28 4.13 -0.18
C TYR A 55 1.25 5.18 0.25
N GLN A 56 0.72 5.00 1.44
CA GLN A 56 -0.06 5.97 2.19
C GLN A 56 0.58 6.11 3.56
N LEU A 57 1.03 7.32 3.89
CA LEU A 57 1.57 7.65 5.19
C LEU A 57 0.56 8.51 5.96
N GLU A 58 0.13 8.02 7.10
CA GLU A 58 -0.77 8.74 8.00
C GLU A 58 -0.02 9.08 9.29
N VAL A 59 -0.05 10.35 9.69
CA VAL A 59 0.61 10.83 10.90
C VAL A 59 -0.44 11.06 11.98
N ILE A 60 -0.34 10.31 13.07
CA ILE A 60 -1.32 10.31 14.15
C ILE A 60 -0.64 10.84 15.41
N ASP A 61 -1.15 11.94 15.93
CA ASP A 61 -0.72 12.43 17.23
C ASP A 61 -1.47 11.67 18.34
N VAL A 62 -0.72 11.01 19.23
CA VAL A 62 -1.30 10.19 20.30
C VAL A 62 -2.03 11.02 21.36
N TYR A 63 -1.73 12.31 21.50
CA TYR A 63 -2.47 13.23 22.38
C TYR A 63 -3.78 13.69 21.74
N GLN A 64 -3.82 13.84 20.42
CA GLN A 64 -5.04 14.18 19.68
C GLN A 64 -5.97 12.96 19.52
N GLN A 65 -5.38 11.78 19.24
CA GLN A 65 -6.12 10.56 18.93
C GLN A 65 -5.63 9.37 19.78
N PRO A 66 -5.86 9.41 21.11
CA PRO A 66 -5.39 8.35 22.03
C PRO A 66 -6.06 7.00 21.78
N ILE A 67 -7.26 6.99 21.20
CA ILE A 67 -7.99 5.75 20.88
C ILE A 67 -7.24 4.94 19.83
N LEU A 68 -6.75 5.59 18.75
CA LEU A 68 -5.95 4.93 17.72
C LEU A 68 -4.60 4.44 18.27
N ALA A 69 -3.99 5.22 19.17
CA ALA A 69 -2.74 4.82 19.83
C ALA A 69 -2.94 3.57 20.71
N LYS A 70 -4.09 3.48 21.40
CA LYS A 70 -4.44 2.32 22.22
C LYS A 70 -4.72 1.08 21.38
N ASP A 71 -5.48 1.23 20.30
CA ASP A 71 -5.79 0.16 19.36
C ASP A 71 -4.53 -0.38 18.67
N GLY A 72 -3.64 0.52 18.23
CA GLY A 72 -2.31 0.18 17.71
C GLY A 72 -1.33 -0.39 18.75
N GLN A 73 -1.72 -0.45 20.03
CA GLN A 73 -0.90 -0.83 21.18
C GLN A 73 0.44 -0.07 21.20
N ILE A 74 0.37 1.24 21.03
CA ILE A 74 1.53 2.12 20.98
C ILE A 74 2.00 2.40 22.40
N VAL A 75 3.10 1.75 22.79
CA VAL A 75 3.71 1.90 24.14
C VAL A 75 4.72 3.04 24.20
N ALA A 76 5.34 3.36 23.06
CA ALA A 76 6.35 4.40 22.94
C ALA A 76 6.11 5.25 21.68
N ALA A 77 6.53 6.50 21.69
CA ALA A 77 6.49 7.38 20.52
C ALA A 77 7.89 8.00 20.29
N PRO A 78 8.33 8.19 19.03
CA PRO A 78 7.63 7.88 17.79
C PRO A 78 7.64 6.38 17.41
N THR A 79 6.51 5.87 16.91
CA THR A 79 6.33 4.48 16.46
C THR A 79 5.66 4.42 15.11
N LEU A 80 6.26 3.68 14.17
CA LEU A 80 5.69 3.41 12.86
C LEU A 80 5.01 2.04 12.87
N VAL A 81 3.82 1.95 12.30
CA VAL A 81 3.05 0.72 12.15
C VAL A 81 2.73 0.50 10.69
N LYS A 82 3.03 -0.69 10.17
CA LYS A 82 2.53 -1.17 8.88
C LYS A 82 1.21 -1.87 9.11
N GLU A 83 0.14 -1.28 8.59
CA GLU A 83 -1.20 -1.85 8.59
C GLU A 83 -1.38 -2.78 7.39
N LEU A 84 -0.90 -2.36 6.23
CA LEU A 84 -0.95 -3.13 4.99
C LEU A 84 0.37 -3.03 4.22
N PRO A 85 0.77 -4.09 3.49
CA PRO A 85 0.17 -5.43 3.49
C PRO A 85 0.46 -6.19 4.80
N PRO A 86 -0.38 -7.16 5.19
CA PRO A 86 -0.11 -8.02 6.34
C PRO A 86 1.19 -8.82 6.12
N PRO A 87 1.94 -9.18 7.17
CA PRO A 87 1.60 -9.06 8.60
C PRO A 87 1.82 -7.66 9.19
N LEU A 88 1.04 -7.34 10.23
CA LEU A 88 1.18 -6.09 10.99
C LEU A 88 2.58 -6.01 11.61
N ARG A 89 3.36 -4.98 11.27
CA ARG A 89 4.69 -4.74 11.84
C ARG A 89 4.76 -3.39 12.52
N LYS A 90 5.54 -3.32 13.61
CA LYS A 90 5.70 -2.10 14.40
C LYS A 90 7.19 -1.85 14.61
N LEU A 91 7.61 -0.61 14.42
CA LEU A 91 8.99 -0.17 14.63
C LEU A 91 8.97 1.06 15.53
N VAL A 92 9.78 1.04 16.60
CA VAL A 92 9.93 2.16 17.52
C VAL A 92 11.26 2.86 17.25
N GLY A 93 11.28 4.18 17.13
CA GLY A 93 12.52 4.94 16.91
C GLY A 93 12.34 6.21 16.06
N SER A 94 13.40 7.01 15.91
CA SER A 94 13.40 8.26 15.13
C SER A 94 13.35 8.08 13.61
N MET A 95 13.23 6.83 13.15
CA MET A 95 13.20 6.45 11.74
C MET A 95 14.41 6.94 10.92
N SER A 96 15.51 7.26 11.60
CA SER A 96 16.73 7.80 10.98
C SER A 96 17.54 6.74 10.25
N ASP A 97 17.45 5.49 10.70
CA ASP A 97 18.12 4.34 10.08
C ASP A 97 17.23 3.74 8.97
N THR A 98 17.47 4.14 7.72
CA THR A 98 16.72 3.63 6.56
C THR A 98 16.70 2.11 6.47
N GLU A 99 17.85 1.45 6.67
CA GLU A 99 17.93 -0.02 6.62
C GLU A 99 17.08 -0.68 7.70
N ARG A 100 17.07 -0.13 8.92
CA ARG A 100 16.20 -0.64 10.00
C ARG A 100 14.73 -0.46 9.69
N VAL A 101 14.36 0.64 9.03
CA VAL A 101 12.97 0.87 8.60
C VAL A 101 12.58 -0.15 7.54
N LEU A 102 13.40 -0.36 6.52
CA LEU A 102 13.13 -1.30 5.43
C LEU A 102 13.03 -2.75 5.93
N VAL A 103 14.02 -3.20 6.72
CA VAL A 103 14.07 -4.56 7.25
C VAL A 103 13.02 -4.77 8.35
N GLY A 104 12.89 -3.81 9.26
CA GLY A 104 11.96 -3.89 10.39
C GLY A 104 10.50 -3.90 9.93
N MET A 105 10.19 -3.15 8.88
CA MET A 105 8.84 -3.04 8.34
C MET A 105 8.55 -4.00 7.17
N ASP A 106 9.57 -4.76 6.73
CA ASP A 106 9.43 -5.74 5.65
C ASP A 106 8.86 -5.06 4.38
N LEU A 107 9.57 -4.00 3.96
CA LEU A 107 9.20 -3.22 2.79
C LEU A 107 9.93 -3.81 1.59
N HIS A 108 9.17 -4.40 0.66
CA HIS A 108 9.73 -4.92 -0.57
C HIS A 108 10.01 -3.77 -1.52
N ILE A 109 11.30 -3.60 -1.84
CA ILE A 109 11.76 -2.63 -2.81
C ILE A 109 11.17 -3.05 -4.15
N VAL A 110 10.32 -2.20 -4.73
CA VAL A 110 9.88 -2.41 -6.10
C VAL A 110 11.03 -2.01 -7.01
N MET A 111 11.79 -2.99 -7.51
CA MET A 111 12.58 -2.73 -8.70
C MET A 111 11.59 -2.35 -9.80
N ALA A 112 11.69 -1.12 -10.29
CA ALA A 112 10.93 -0.66 -11.44
C ALA A 112 11.27 -1.55 -12.65
N GLY A 113 10.56 -2.67 -12.83
CA GLY A 113 10.98 -3.65 -13.83
C GLY A 113 10.25 -4.98 -13.93
N THR A 114 9.17 -5.24 -13.18
CA THR A 114 8.33 -6.42 -13.51
C THR A 114 6.87 -6.09 -13.30
N VAL A 115 6.31 -5.46 -14.33
CA VAL A 115 4.92 -5.60 -14.69
C VAL A 115 4.71 -7.07 -15.07
N ASP A 116 4.33 -7.88 -14.08
CA ASP A 116 3.78 -9.21 -14.33
C ASP A 116 2.48 -9.03 -15.11
N HIS A 117 2.59 -9.10 -16.43
CA HIS A 117 1.46 -9.27 -17.31
C HIS A 117 1.20 -10.78 -17.38
N PRO A 118 0.06 -11.30 -16.91
CA PRO A 118 -0.50 -12.44 -17.59
C PRO A 118 -0.94 -11.93 -18.97
N ALA A 119 -0.04 -12.03 -19.94
CA ALA A 119 -0.43 -12.17 -21.32
C ALA A 119 -1.39 -13.36 -21.37
N GLU A 120 -2.62 -13.14 -21.85
CA GLU A 120 -3.27 -14.04 -22.80
C GLU A 120 -4.47 -13.35 -23.42
N THR A 121 -4.18 -12.56 -24.46
CA THR A 121 -5.06 -12.46 -25.61
C THR A 121 -5.26 -13.87 -26.16
N LYS A 122 -6.47 -14.40 -26.10
CA LYS A 122 -6.90 -15.40 -27.08
C LYS A 122 -8.27 -15.06 -27.64
N THR A 123 -8.24 -14.18 -28.63
CA THR A 123 -9.14 -14.23 -29.77
C THR A 123 -9.21 -15.67 -30.27
N GLN A 124 -10.35 -16.33 -30.10
CA GLN A 124 -10.69 -17.48 -30.93
C GLN A 124 -11.98 -17.20 -31.69
N LYS A 125 -11.75 -16.60 -32.86
CA LYS A 125 -12.62 -16.59 -34.02
C LYS A 125 -12.95 -18.05 -34.39
N GLN A 126 -14.23 -18.42 -34.38
CA GLN A 126 -14.71 -19.63 -35.05
C GLN A 126 -15.67 -19.17 -36.16
N LYS A 127 -15.07 -19.06 -37.35
CA LYS A 127 -15.76 -19.17 -38.65
C LYS A 127 -15.60 -20.62 -39.11
N ASP A 128 -16.45 -21.01 -40.06
CA ASP A 128 -16.60 -22.31 -40.75
C ASP A 128 -17.48 -23.34 -40.03
N ASP A 129 -18.44 -24.03 -40.66
CA ASP A 129 -19.04 -23.96 -42.00
C ASP A 129 -20.22 -24.99 -42.04
N GLY A 130 -21.13 -24.88 -43.01
CA GLY A 130 -22.15 -25.90 -43.34
C GLY A 130 -23.51 -25.71 -42.64
N ALA A 131 -24.55 -25.15 -43.25
CA ALA A 131 -25.27 -25.56 -44.46
C ALA A 131 -25.82 -27.00 -44.43
N VAL A 132 -27.07 -27.11 -44.91
CA VAL A 132 -27.84 -28.30 -45.37
C VAL A 132 -28.33 -29.27 -44.26
N LEU A 133 -29.60 -29.67 -44.15
CA LEU A 133 -30.81 -29.67 -45.01
C LEU A 133 -32.07 -29.47 -44.15
#